data_AF-A0A1F2RAZ8-F1
#
_entry.id   AF-A0A1F2RAZ8-F1
#
_cell.length_a   1.000
_cell.length_b   1.000
_cell.length_c   1.000
_cell.angle_alpha   90.00
_cell.angle_beta   90.00
_cell.angle_gamma   90.00
#
_symmetry.space_group_name_H-M   'P 1'
#
loop_
_entity.id
_entity.type
_entity.pdbx_description
1 polymer ?
#
loop_
_entity_poly.entity_id
_entity_poly.type
_entity_poly.pdbx_seq_one_letter_code
_entity_poly.pdbx_strand_id
1 'polypeptide(L)'
;MHLDLSPILILSLGLAIGVLVGWLAARPTEARLRAELEKERAVHAERMKAYRDTEANLRETFQALGAEALKTNNQVFLDLAETRLREARREATADVDARKKAIEELLAPMAKTLDQVEREIRESERRRVEAGAQIVERMASLDTMGQDLRGQTARLVDALKRPGVRGRWGELQLKRVIELAGMVEHCDFEEQRTVSASDGDRRLRPDVIVRLPGGKHVVIDAKVPLDAYLKALEAPDETARQTLLADHARQVRVHLTDLAGKGYAAHVQPSPDFVVMFLPGEMFFSAALEQDPALIEFGVGLDRRVIPASPTTLIALLRAVAYGWQQQAMEENARKISDLGRSLYDSLRVLGGHFESLGARLKSSLDAYNQAVGSLEGNVLSKARKFKDLQAINGSEDIKAIEPVDRVPRLLNAPELTGGLPFRASSVEDVDTAVETVEEVGRV
;
A
#
# COMPACT_ATOMS: atom_id res chain seq x y z
N MET A 1 -134.51 84.54 -37.45
CA MET A 1 -133.71 83.54 -36.72
C MET A 1 -132.43 84.25 -36.27
N HIS A 2 -132.47 84.89 -35.10
CA HIS A 2 -131.29 85.48 -34.44
C HIS A 2 -130.77 84.44 -33.43
N LEU A 3 -129.52 84.02 -33.58
CA LEU A 3 -128.84 83.15 -32.61
C LEU A 3 -128.08 84.06 -31.63
N ASP A 4 -128.49 84.06 -30.37
CA ASP A 4 -127.83 84.81 -29.29
C ASP A 4 -126.48 84.17 -28.93
N LEU A 5 -125.39 84.89 -29.23
CA LEU A 5 -123.98 84.49 -29.03
C LEU A 5 -123.43 84.76 -27.61
N SER A 6 -124.25 85.28 -26.69
CA SER A 6 -123.86 85.63 -25.32
C SER A 6 -123.36 84.45 -24.44
N PRO A 7 -123.95 83.24 -24.47
CA PRO A 7 -123.52 82.17 -23.56
C PRO A 7 -122.14 81.59 -23.90
N ILE A 8 -121.70 81.68 -25.16
CA ILE A 8 -120.41 81.12 -25.61
C ILE A 8 -119.22 81.97 -25.09
N LEU A 9 -119.39 83.29 -25.01
CA LEU A 9 -118.37 84.21 -24.49
C LEU A 9 -118.15 84.07 -22.98
N ILE A 10 -119.21 83.81 -22.22
CA ILE A 10 -119.09 83.60 -20.76
C ILE A 10 -118.38 82.27 -20.47
N LEU A 11 -118.65 81.24 -21.28
CA LEU A 11 -118.06 79.92 -21.11
C LEU A 11 -116.57 79.90 -21.49
N SER A 12 -116.17 80.64 -22.53
CA SER A 12 -114.75 80.78 -22.90
C SER A 12 -113.96 81.61 -21.88
N LEU A 13 -114.56 82.65 -21.30
CA LEU A 13 -113.94 83.45 -20.25
C LEU A 13 -113.78 82.63 -18.95
N GLY A 14 -114.80 81.84 -18.58
CA GLY A 14 -114.71 80.91 -17.45
C GLY A 14 -113.63 79.85 -17.64
N LEU A 15 -113.47 79.31 -18.85
CA LEU A 15 -112.40 78.35 -19.17
C LEU A 15 -111.01 79.00 -19.13
N ALA A 16 -110.87 80.22 -19.65
CA ALA A 16 -109.61 80.96 -19.61
C ALA A 16 -109.18 81.28 -18.16
N ILE A 17 -110.13 81.70 -17.31
CA ILE A 17 -109.87 81.93 -15.89
C ILE A 17 -109.54 80.62 -15.17
N GLY A 18 -110.27 79.54 -15.46
CA GLY A 18 -110.00 78.21 -14.91
C GLY A 18 -108.59 77.68 -15.26
N VAL A 19 -108.17 77.87 -16.51
CA VAL A 19 -106.81 77.51 -16.97
C VAL A 19 -105.76 78.40 -16.29
N LEU A 20 -106.01 79.71 -16.16
CA LEU A 20 -105.08 80.64 -15.52
C LEU A 20 -104.91 80.35 -14.03
N VAL A 21 -106.01 80.07 -13.32
CA VAL A 21 -106.00 79.71 -11.89
C VAL A 21 -105.35 78.34 -11.69
N GLY A 22 -105.66 77.36 -12.55
CA GLY A 22 -104.99 76.05 -12.54
C GLY A 22 -103.47 76.17 -12.77
N TRP A 23 -103.06 77.04 -13.69
CA TRP A 23 -101.65 77.30 -13.96
C TRP A 23 -100.92 78.02 -12.82
N LEU A 24 -101.55 79.05 -12.23
CA LEU A 24 -101.01 79.77 -11.07
C LEU A 24 -100.94 78.89 -9.82
N ALA A 25 -101.91 78.01 -9.60
CA ALA A 25 -101.91 77.06 -8.49
C ALA A 25 -100.91 75.89 -8.69
N ALA A 26 -100.64 75.49 -9.93
CA ALA A 26 -99.71 74.40 -10.25
C ALA A 26 -98.22 74.80 -10.20
N ARG A 27 -97.89 76.08 -10.41
CA ARG A 27 -96.50 76.58 -10.34
C ARG A 27 -95.77 76.33 -9.01
N PRO A 28 -96.35 76.62 -7.82
CA PRO A 28 -95.66 76.38 -6.55
C PRO A 28 -95.46 74.87 -6.28
N THR A 29 -96.36 74.01 -6.74
CA THR A 29 -96.20 72.55 -6.64
C THR A 29 -95.10 72.03 -7.55
N GLU A 30 -94.99 72.49 -8.80
CA GLU A 30 -93.90 72.10 -9.69
C GLU A 30 -92.53 72.54 -9.17
N ALA A 31 -92.43 73.74 -8.59
CA ALA A 31 -91.18 74.24 -8.00
C ALA A 31 -90.74 73.40 -6.79
N ARG A 32 -91.68 73.00 -5.92
CA ARG A 32 -91.38 72.11 -4.77
C ARG A 32 -90.95 70.72 -5.22
N LEU A 33 -91.66 70.13 -6.19
CA LEU A 33 -91.32 68.82 -6.74
C LEU A 33 -89.93 68.81 -7.40
N ARG A 34 -89.55 69.88 -8.11
CA ARG A 34 -88.21 70.01 -8.69
C ARG A 34 -87.12 70.15 -7.62
N ALA A 35 -87.37 70.95 -6.58
CA ALA A 35 -86.43 71.11 -5.47
C ALA A 35 -86.23 69.81 -4.67
N GLU A 36 -87.31 69.04 -4.44
CA GLU A 36 -87.25 67.72 -3.81
C GLU A 36 -86.43 66.74 -4.66
N LEU A 37 -86.67 66.71 -5.97
CA LEU A 37 -85.97 65.86 -6.93
C LEU A 37 -84.47 66.21 -7.02
N GLU A 38 -84.12 67.50 -6.99
CA GLU A 38 -82.72 67.94 -6.98
C GLU A 38 -82.00 67.54 -5.69
N LYS A 39 -82.68 67.66 -4.54
CA LYS A 39 -82.13 67.23 -3.25
C LYS A 39 -81.92 65.72 -3.21
N GLU A 40 -82.87 64.94 -3.72
CA GLU A 40 -82.77 63.48 -3.78
C GLU A 40 -81.64 63.04 -4.73
N ARG A 41 -81.49 63.72 -5.88
CA ARG A 41 -80.37 63.50 -6.81
C ARG A 41 -79.02 63.85 -6.19
N ALA A 42 -78.92 64.94 -5.44
CA ALA A 42 -77.70 65.31 -4.71
C ALA A 42 -77.31 64.24 -3.68
N VAL A 43 -78.27 63.77 -2.88
CA VAL A 43 -78.05 62.69 -1.89
C VAL A 43 -77.66 61.38 -2.57
N HIS A 44 -78.28 61.03 -3.70
CA HIS A 44 -77.91 59.86 -4.48
C HIS A 44 -76.50 59.99 -5.08
N ALA A 45 -76.13 61.15 -5.61
CA ALA A 45 -74.80 61.40 -6.13
C ALA A 45 -73.73 61.28 -5.04
N GLU A 46 -74.01 61.79 -3.84
CA GLU A 46 -73.11 61.69 -2.68
C GLU A 46 -72.95 60.24 -2.20
N ARG A 47 -74.05 59.47 -2.08
CA ARG A 47 -73.98 58.03 -1.78
C ARG A 47 -73.18 57.26 -2.83
N MET A 48 -73.41 57.52 -4.12
CA MET A 48 -72.68 56.85 -5.19
C MET A 48 -71.18 57.17 -5.17
N LYS A 49 -70.82 58.40 -4.78
CA LYS A 49 -69.42 58.78 -4.60
C LYS A 49 -68.80 58.03 -3.42
N ALA A 50 -69.48 57.98 -2.27
CA ALA A 50 -69.02 57.22 -1.10
C ALA A 50 -68.84 55.73 -1.43
N TYR A 51 -69.77 55.11 -2.17
CA TYR A 51 -69.62 53.72 -2.60
C TYR A 51 -68.39 53.51 -3.49
N ARG A 52 -68.16 54.39 -4.48
CA ARG A 52 -66.98 54.31 -5.34
C ARG A 52 -65.68 54.47 -4.56
N ASP A 53 -65.64 55.38 -3.60
CA ASP A 53 -64.46 55.61 -2.76
C ASP A 53 -64.19 54.39 -1.86
N THR A 54 -65.24 53.75 -1.31
CA THR A 54 -65.07 52.49 -0.56
C THR A 54 -64.59 51.33 -1.43
N GLU A 55 -65.09 51.21 -2.66
CA GLU A 55 -64.67 50.17 -3.60
C GLU A 55 -63.21 50.36 -4.03
N ALA A 56 -62.80 51.62 -4.23
CA ALA A 56 -61.40 51.97 -4.53
C ALA A 56 -60.47 51.59 -3.36
N ASN A 57 -60.81 52.01 -2.12
CA ASN A 57 -60.02 51.66 -0.94
C ASN A 57 -59.95 50.15 -0.70
N LEU A 58 -61.05 49.42 -0.91
CA LEU A 58 -61.06 47.96 -0.79
C LEU A 58 -60.14 47.31 -1.82
N ARG A 59 -60.17 47.75 -3.09
CA ARG A 59 -59.27 47.24 -4.13
C ARG A 59 -57.81 47.50 -3.79
N GLU A 60 -57.48 48.71 -3.33
CA GLU A 60 -56.11 49.08 -2.95
C GLU A 60 -55.63 48.24 -1.77
N THR A 61 -56.45 48.09 -0.72
CA THR A 61 -56.11 47.27 0.45
C THR A 61 -55.92 45.81 0.07
N PHE A 62 -56.76 45.25 -0.81
CA PHE A 62 -56.65 43.87 -1.28
C PHE A 62 -55.38 43.64 -2.10
N GLN A 63 -55.04 44.59 -2.98
CA GLN A 63 -53.80 44.53 -3.77
C GLN A 63 -52.56 44.61 -2.87
N ALA A 64 -52.56 45.51 -1.89
CA ALA A 64 -51.47 45.63 -0.92
C ALA A 64 -51.31 44.36 -0.08
N LEU A 65 -52.42 43.82 0.47
CA LEU A 65 -52.37 42.60 1.28
C LEU A 65 -51.94 41.38 0.45
N GLY A 66 -52.44 41.27 -0.78
CA GLY A 66 -52.08 40.20 -1.70
C GLY A 66 -50.60 40.25 -2.07
N ALA A 67 -50.08 41.43 -2.41
CA ALA A 67 -48.65 41.62 -2.73
C ALA A 67 -47.76 41.31 -1.52
N GLU A 68 -48.13 41.76 -0.32
CA GLU A 68 -47.34 41.52 0.90
C GLU A 68 -47.38 40.05 1.33
N ALA A 69 -48.54 39.38 1.23
CA ALA A 69 -48.68 37.97 1.53
C ALA A 69 -47.87 37.09 0.55
N LEU A 70 -47.91 37.39 -0.76
CA LEU A 70 -47.10 36.69 -1.75
C LEU A 70 -45.60 36.90 -1.53
N LYS A 71 -45.18 38.14 -1.24
CA LYS A 71 -43.78 38.46 -0.97
C LYS A 71 -43.27 37.72 0.27
N THR A 72 -44.04 37.76 1.37
CA THR A 72 -43.69 37.08 2.62
C THR A 72 -43.63 35.57 2.43
N ASN A 73 -44.62 34.98 1.74
CA ASN A 73 -44.64 33.54 1.51
C ASN A 73 -43.49 33.07 0.62
N ASN A 74 -43.15 33.83 -0.44
CA ASN A 74 -41.99 33.52 -1.28
C ASN A 74 -40.67 33.63 -0.49
N GLN A 75 -40.52 34.64 0.37
CA GLN A 75 -39.33 34.77 1.21
C GLN A 75 -39.20 33.61 2.20
N VAL A 76 -40.27 33.26 2.92
CA VAL A 76 -40.28 32.11 3.85
C VAL A 76 -40.00 30.80 3.14
N PHE A 77 -40.55 30.61 1.93
CA PHE A 77 -40.30 29.42 1.13
C PHE A 77 -38.83 29.34 0.68
N LEU A 78 -38.26 30.44 0.21
CA LEU A 78 -36.85 30.50 -0.21
C LEU A 78 -35.90 30.25 0.98
N ASP A 79 -36.16 30.83 2.15
CA ASP A 79 -35.37 30.60 3.35
C ASP A 79 -35.43 29.14 3.81
N LEU A 80 -36.61 28.53 3.77
CA LEU A 80 -36.78 27.12 4.12
C LEU A 80 -36.09 26.20 3.10
N ALA A 81 -36.22 26.48 1.81
CA ALA A 81 -35.56 25.73 0.74
C ALA A 81 -34.03 25.84 0.85
N GLU A 82 -33.51 27.03 1.12
CA GLU A 82 -32.07 27.26 1.29
C GLU A 82 -31.53 26.55 2.53
N THR A 83 -32.28 26.56 3.64
CA THR A 83 -31.91 25.84 4.86
C THR A 83 -31.87 24.33 4.63
N ARG A 84 -32.90 23.76 4.00
CA ARG A 84 -32.95 22.32 3.69
C ARG A 84 -31.87 21.89 2.69
N LEU A 85 -31.58 22.71 1.69
CA LEU A 85 -30.53 22.42 0.71
C LEU A 85 -29.14 22.49 1.35
N ARG A 86 -28.90 23.43 2.27
CA ARG A 86 -27.64 23.51 3.04
C ARG A 86 -27.47 22.32 3.97
N GLU A 87 -28.53 21.87 4.65
CA GLU A 87 -28.53 20.65 5.47
C GLU A 87 -28.19 19.42 4.63
N ALA A 88 -28.92 19.20 3.53
CA ALA A 88 -28.70 18.06 2.64
C ALA A 88 -27.30 18.06 2.00
N ARG A 89 -26.79 19.24 1.61
CA ARG A 89 -25.43 19.37 1.05
C ARG A 89 -24.35 19.08 2.09
N ARG A 90 -24.52 19.54 3.33
CA ARG A 90 -23.58 19.28 4.43
C ARG A 90 -23.52 17.78 4.76
N GLU A 91 -24.66 17.12 4.86
CA GLU A 91 -24.76 15.69 5.14
C GLU A 91 -24.12 14.85 4.02
N ALA A 92 -24.39 15.20 2.75
CA ALA A 92 -23.75 14.54 1.61
C ALA A 92 -22.22 14.76 1.56
N THR A 93 -21.72 15.95 1.87
CA THR A 93 -20.27 16.22 1.90
C THR A 93 -19.56 15.54 3.06
N ALA A 94 -20.20 15.51 4.24
CA ALA A 94 -19.63 14.86 5.42
C ALA A 94 -19.50 13.33 5.23
N ASP A 95 -20.48 12.71 4.58
CA ASP A 95 -20.43 11.28 4.24
C ASP A 95 -19.36 10.97 3.18
N VAL A 96 -19.19 11.84 2.17
CA VAL A 96 -18.12 11.67 1.15
C VAL A 96 -16.73 11.83 1.75
N ASP A 97 -16.51 12.80 2.63
CA ASP A 97 -15.20 12.99 3.28
C ASP A 97 -14.89 11.89 4.29
N ALA A 98 -15.89 11.41 5.04
CA ALA A 98 -15.73 10.25 5.92
C ALA A 98 -15.37 8.98 5.13
N ARG A 99 -16.01 8.75 3.97
CA ARG A 99 -15.71 7.63 3.08
C ARG A 99 -14.31 7.74 2.47
N LYS A 100 -13.91 8.93 1.99
CA LYS A 100 -12.54 9.15 1.48
C LYS A 100 -11.48 8.87 2.54
N LYS A 101 -11.70 9.34 3.76
CA LYS A 101 -10.75 9.17 4.87
C LYS A 101 -10.65 7.70 5.30
N ALA A 102 -11.77 6.97 5.36
CA ALA A 102 -11.76 5.54 5.61
C ALA A 102 -11.05 4.75 4.49
N ILE A 103 -11.21 5.16 3.23
CA ILE A 103 -10.49 4.57 2.09
C ILE A 103 -8.99 4.86 2.18
N GLU A 104 -8.58 6.10 2.52
CA GLU A 104 -7.16 6.43 2.73
C GLU A 104 -6.55 5.65 3.89
N GLU A 105 -7.25 5.50 5.01
CA GLU A 105 -6.78 4.70 6.16
C GLU A 105 -6.65 3.21 5.81
N LEU A 106 -7.52 2.67 4.96
CA LEU A 106 -7.44 1.29 4.46
C LEU A 106 -6.31 1.10 3.43
N LEU A 107 -6.01 2.11 2.60
CA LEU A 107 -4.98 2.05 1.55
C LEU A 107 -3.57 2.40 2.04
N ALA A 108 -3.45 3.19 3.10
CA ALA A 108 -2.18 3.59 3.71
C ALA A 108 -1.23 2.41 4.04
N PRO A 109 -1.68 1.30 4.67
CA PRO A 109 -0.82 0.16 4.93
C PRO A 109 -0.33 -0.53 3.65
N MET A 110 -1.15 -0.60 2.59
CA MET A 110 -0.75 -1.21 1.31
C MET A 110 0.32 -0.40 0.59
N ALA A 111 0.18 0.93 0.55
CA ALA A 111 1.19 1.82 -0.03
C ALA A 111 2.53 1.69 0.69
N LYS A 112 2.50 1.58 2.03
CA LYS A 112 3.70 1.39 2.85
C LYS A 112 4.36 0.02 2.62
N THR A 113 3.58 -1.04 2.48
CA THR A 113 4.10 -2.39 2.19
C THR A 113 4.70 -2.49 0.79
N LEU A 114 4.07 -1.89 -0.23
CA LEU A 114 4.60 -1.86 -1.60
C LEU A 114 5.94 -1.13 -1.69
N ASP A 115 6.05 0.03 -1.04
CA ASP A 115 7.28 0.81 -0.97
C ASP A 115 8.39 0.04 -0.23
N GLN A 116 8.04 -0.71 0.82
CA GLN A 116 9.00 -1.55 1.53
C GLN A 116 9.49 -2.75 0.67
N VAL A 117 8.61 -3.40 -0.07
CA VAL A 117 8.95 -4.49 -0.99
C VAL A 117 9.82 -3.99 -2.15
N GLU A 118 9.51 -2.84 -2.72
CA GLU A 118 10.27 -2.24 -3.83
C GLU A 118 11.71 -1.91 -3.41
N ARG A 119 11.89 -1.39 -2.18
CA ARG A 119 13.24 -1.11 -1.62
C ARG A 119 14.04 -2.39 -1.42
N GLU A 120 13.46 -3.42 -0.81
CA GLU A 120 14.14 -4.69 -0.53
C GLU A 120 14.55 -5.42 -1.82
N ILE A 121 13.70 -5.42 -2.85
CA ILE A 121 14.03 -6.03 -4.15
C ILE A 121 15.18 -5.30 -4.84
N ARG A 122 15.14 -3.95 -4.89
CA ARG A 122 16.21 -3.16 -5.50
C ARG A 122 17.54 -3.34 -4.77
N GLU A 123 17.51 -3.39 -3.44
CA GLU A 123 18.71 -3.56 -2.64
C GLU A 123 19.31 -4.97 -2.81
N SER A 124 18.46 -6.00 -2.90
CA SER A 124 18.89 -7.38 -3.17
C SER A 124 19.53 -7.53 -4.56
N GLU A 125 18.91 -6.96 -5.60
CA GLU A 125 19.46 -7.00 -6.97
C GLU A 125 20.80 -6.26 -7.07
N ARG A 126 20.94 -5.10 -6.40
CA ARG A 126 22.19 -4.34 -6.39
C ARG A 126 23.33 -5.15 -5.74
N ARG A 127 23.06 -5.76 -4.59
CA ARG A 127 24.02 -6.64 -3.90
C ARG A 127 24.42 -7.85 -4.75
N ARG A 128 23.49 -8.42 -5.53
CA ARG A 128 23.75 -9.57 -6.42
C ARG A 128 24.75 -9.22 -7.52
N VAL A 129 24.56 -8.07 -8.18
CA VAL A 129 25.44 -7.62 -9.27
C VAL A 129 26.82 -7.22 -8.76
N GLU A 130 26.89 -6.51 -7.62
CA GLU A 130 28.15 -6.11 -7.00
C GLU A 130 28.97 -7.31 -6.48
N ALA A 131 28.31 -8.30 -5.88
CA ALA A 131 28.97 -9.51 -5.39
C ALA A 131 29.51 -10.39 -6.52
N GLY A 132 28.73 -10.58 -7.61
CA GLY A 132 29.16 -11.39 -8.76
C GLY A 132 30.40 -10.84 -9.46
N ALA A 133 30.47 -9.52 -9.65
CA ALA A 133 31.61 -8.86 -10.30
C ALA A 133 32.90 -8.96 -9.45
N GLN A 134 32.80 -8.80 -8.13
CA GLN A 134 33.95 -8.90 -7.23
C GLN A 134 34.49 -10.34 -7.10
N ILE A 135 33.66 -11.36 -7.30
CA ILE A 135 34.06 -12.76 -7.17
C ILE A 135 35.02 -13.18 -8.29
N VAL A 136 34.71 -12.81 -9.54
CA VAL A 136 35.55 -13.15 -10.70
C VAL A 136 36.90 -12.43 -10.64
N GLU A 137 36.90 -11.15 -10.24
CA GLU A 137 38.12 -10.35 -10.08
C GLU A 137 39.02 -10.87 -8.95
N ARG A 138 38.43 -11.26 -7.80
CA ARG A 138 39.18 -11.76 -6.64
C ARG A 138 39.58 -13.23 -6.74
N MET A 139 38.97 -14.03 -7.62
CA MET A 139 39.43 -15.39 -7.88
C MET A 139 40.76 -15.39 -8.65
N ALA A 140 40.93 -14.45 -9.60
CA ALA A 140 42.19 -14.28 -10.32
C ALA A 140 43.34 -13.80 -9.41
N SER A 141 43.05 -13.01 -8.37
CA SER A 141 44.08 -12.51 -7.44
C SER A 141 44.53 -13.53 -6.39
N LEU A 142 43.73 -14.57 -6.11
CA LEU A 142 44.09 -15.63 -5.17
C LEU A 142 45.26 -16.49 -5.67
N ASP A 143 45.32 -16.76 -6.98
CA ASP A 143 46.46 -17.48 -7.59
C ASP A 143 47.76 -16.67 -7.45
N THR A 144 47.67 -15.34 -7.55
CA THR A 144 48.84 -14.45 -7.42
C THR A 144 49.30 -14.31 -5.97
N MET A 145 48.37 -14.16 -5.02
CA MET A 145 48.68 -14.12 -3.59
C MET A 145 49.26 -15.44 -3.07
N GLY A 146 48.80 -16.58 -3.59
CA GLY A 146 49.38 -17.88 -3.31
C GLY A 146 50.85 -18.00 -3.75
N GLN A 147 51.25 -17.31 -4.82
CA GLN A 147 52.64 -17.25 -5.28
C GLN A 147 53.51 -16.33 -4.43
N ASP A 148 53.02 -15.16 -4.02
CA ASP A 148 53.74 -14.23 -3.14
C ASP A 148 54.02 -14.82 -1.74
N LEU A 149 53.06 -15.59 -1.21
CA LEU A 149 53.20 -16.25 0.08
C LEU A 149 54.30 -17.35 0.06
N ARG A 150 54.45 -18.07 -1.06
CA ARG A 150 55.56 -19.04 -1.23
C ARG A 150 56.93 -18.36 -1.17
N GLY A 151 57.05 -17.15 -1.72
CA GLY A 151 58.31 -16.39 -1.74
C GLY A 151 58.78 -15.90 -0.37
N GLN A 152 57.86 -15.54 0.54
CA GLN A 152 58.21 -15.10 1.90
C GLN A 152 58.55 -16.25 2.86
N THR A 153 58.10 -17.47 2.57
CA THR A 153 58.24 -18.64 3.46
C THR A 153 59.67 -19.20 3.49
N ALA A 154 60.43 -19.08 2.39
CA ALA A 154 61.79 -19.64 2.29
C ALA A 154 62.83 -18.95 3.19
N ARG A 155 62.58 -17.73 3.67
CA ARG A 155 63.52 -16.97 4.53
C ARG A 155 63.25 -17.11 6.04
N LEU A 156 62.19 -17.80 6.44
CA LEU A 156 61.75 -17.87 7.84
C LEU A 156 62.11 -19.17 8.57
N VAL A 157 62.90 -20.05 7.95
CA VAL A 157 63.17 -21.42 8.45
C VAL A 157 63.99 -21.40 9.75
N ASP A 158 64.97 -20.49 9.90
CA ASP A 158 65.81 -20.43 11.10
C ASP A 158 65.13 -19.78 12.32
N ALA A 159 64.20 -18.84 12.10
CA ALA A 159 63.45 -18.20 13.17
C ALA A 159 62.42 -19.15 13.81
N LEU A 160 61.91 -20.11 13.05
CA LEU A 160 60.86 -21.06 13.45
C LEU A 160 61.36 -22.23 14.32
N LYS A 161 62.68 -22.37 14.51
CA LYS A 161 63.28 -23.38 15.42
C LYS A 161 62.96 -23.11 16.90
N ARG A 162 62.60 -21.88 17.27
CA ARG A 162 62.23 -21.52 18.66
C ARG A 162 60.73 -21.72 18.91
N PRO A 163 60.30 -22.53 19.91
CA PRO A 163 58.88 -22.83 20.15
C PRO A 163 57.97 -21.60 20.30
N GLY A 164 58.41 -20.56 21.03
CA GLY A 164 57.61 -19.35 21.23
C GLY A 164 57.55 -18.40 20.04
N VAL A 165 58.49 -18.49 19.08
CA VAL A 165 58.44 -17.73 17.82
C VAL A 165 57.52 -18.44 16.84
N ARG A 166 57.56 -19.78 16.83
CA ARG A 166 56.72 -20.64 16.01
C ARG A 166 55.23 -20.50 16.29
N GLY A 167 54.83 -20.48 17.57
CA GLY A 167 53.42 -20.29 17.95
C GLY A 167 52.87 -18.94 17.46
N ARG A 168 53.58 -17.85 17.77
CA ARG A 168 53.22 -16.49 17.32
C ARG A 168 53.18 -16.35 15.81
N TRP A 169 54.09 -17.03 15.09
CA TRP A 169 54.06 -17.03 13.64
C TRP A 169 52.82 -17.77 13.09
N GLY A 170 52.45 -18.90 13.68
CA GLY A 170 51.22 -19.61 13.32
C GLY A 170 49.96 -18.75 13.53
N GLU A 171 49.89 -18.03 14.65
CA GLU A 171 48.79 -17.09 14.95
C GLU A 171 48.76 -15.92 13.95
N LEU A 172 49.91 -15.30 13.67
CA LEU A 172 50.01 -14.22 12.69
C LEU A 172 49.62 -14.68 11.28
N GLN A 173 50.06 -15.88 10.89
CA GLN A 173 49.72 -16.48 9.60
C GLN A 173 48.23 -16.78 9.53
N LEU A 174 47.62 -17.31 10.61
CA LEU A 174 46.19 -17.55 10.69
C LEU A 174 45.39 -16.25 10.51
N LYS A 175 45.75 -15.19 11.26
CA LYS A 175 45.14 -13.86 11.12
C LYS A 175 45.20 -13.38 9.68
N ARG A 176 46.38 -13.47 9.05
CA ARG A 176 46.57 -13.01 7.67
C ARG A 176 45.70 -13.79 6.68
N VAL A 177 45.58 -15.11 6.86
CA VAL A 177 44.76 -15.97 6.00
C VAL A 177 43.27 -15.63 6.14
N ILE A 178 42.80 -15.33 7.36
CA ILE A 178 41.43 -14.89 7.62
C ILE A 178 41.15 -13.53 6.97
N GLU A 179 42.07 -12.56 7.09
CA GLU A 179 41.99 -11.26 6.39
C GLU A 179 41.91 -11.44 4.87
N LEU A 180 42.72 -12.34 4.32
CA LEU A 180 42.73 -12.67 2.88
C LEU A 180 41.43 -13.34 2.42
N ALA A 181 40.73 -14.07 3.30
CA ALA A 181 39.39 -14.58 3.03
C ALA A 181 38.32 -13.46 2.97
N GLY A 182 38.69 -12.21 3.25
CA GLY A 182 37.83 -11.03 3.20
C GLY A 182 37.17 -10.69 4.53
N MET A 183 37.65 -11.26 5.65
CA MET A 183 37.09 -11.05 6.98
C MET A 183 37.81 -9.92 7.71
N VAL A 184 37.05 -9.12 8.46
CA VAL A 184 37.55 -7.97 9.21
C VAL A 184 37.64 -8.32 10.70
N GLU A 185 38.78 -8.04 11.33
CA GLU A 185 38.99 -8.26 12.76
C GLU A 185 37.97 -7.48 13.61
N HIS A 186 37.49 -8.08 14.70
CA HIS A 186 36.45 -7.56 15.61
C HIS A 186 35.04 -7.43 15.02
N CYS A 187 34.87 -7.52 13.70
CA CYS A 187 33.58 -7.62 13.04
C CYS A 187 33.23 -9.07 12.72
N ASP A 188 34.14 -9.75 12.01
CA ASP A 188 33.96 -11.08 11.46
C ASP A 188 34.77 -12.13 12.23
N PHE A 189 35.77 -11.74 13.04
CA PHE A 189 36.47 -12.70 13.91
C PHE A 189 37.05 -12.06 15.17
N GLU A 190 37.19 -12.87 16.22
CA GLU A 190 37.80 -12.50 17.49
C GLU A 190 38.97 -13.43 17.82
N GLU A 191 40.13 -12.86 18.12
CA GLU A 191 41.30 -13.59 18.61
C GLU A 191 41.16 -13.89 20.10
N GLN A 192 41.54 -15.12 20.50
CA GLN A 192 41.75 -15.54 21.88
C GLN A 192 40.62 -15.23 22.89
N ARG A 193 39.36 -15.25 22.42
CA ARG A 193 38.19 -15.08 23.28
C ARG A 193 38.13 -16.24 24.28
N THR A 194 38.01 -15.92 25.57
CA THR A 194 37.80 -16.97 26.57
C THR A 194 36.33 -17.37 26.55
N VAL A 195 36.04 -18.62 26.20
CA VAL A 195 34.71 -19.18 26.28
C VAL A 195 34.59 -19.88 27.62
N SER A 196 33.66 -19.41 28.45
CA SER A 196 33.29 -20.09 29.69
C SER A 196 32.48 -21.33 29.33
N ALA A 197 32.99 -22.52 29.62
CA ALA A 197 32.15 -23.71 29.59
C ALA A 197 31.01 -23.55 30.61
N SER A 198 29.83 -24.06 30.28
CA SER A 198 28.63 -24.02 31.12
C SER A 198 28.77 -24.69 32.49
N ASP A 199 29.89 -25.40 32.73
CA ASP A 199 30.17 -26.19 33.93
C ASP A 199 31.28 -25.61 34.83
N GLY A 200 31.51 -24.28 34.76
CA GLY A 200 32.21 -23.51 35.81
C GLY A 200 33.74 -23.61 35.91
N ASP A 201 34.39 -24.69 35.48
CA ASP A 201 35.81 -24.92 35.83
C ASP A 201 36.79 -25.08 34.65
N ARG A 202 36.31 -25.04 33.40
CA ARG A 202 37.18 -25.19 32.22
C ARG A 202 37.05 -24.02 31.25
N ARG A 203 38.00 -23.09 31.33
CA ARG A 203 38.14 -21.97 30.39
C ARG A 203 38.74 -22.51 29.09
N LEU A 204 37.92 -22.56 28.04
CA LEU A 204 38.36 -22.94 26.71
C LEU A 204 38.73 -21.67 25.94
N ARG A 205 39.94 -21.64 25.37
CA ARG A 205 40.47 -20.46 24.68
C ARG A 205 40.94 -20.90 23.29
N PRO A 206 40.04 -20.90 22.28
CA PRO A 206 40.46 -21.11 20.90
C PRO A 206 41.31 -19.93 20.42
N ASP A 207 42.13 -20.16 19.40
CA ASP A 207 42.99 -19.11 18.86
C ASP A 207 42.16 -18.06 18.13
N VAL A 208 41.18 -18.49 17.31
CA VAL A 208 40.25 -17.59 16.62
C VAL A 208 38.83 -18.16 16.60
N ILE A 209 37.84 -17.28 16.81
CA ILE A 209 36.43 -17.55 16.51
C ILE A 209 35.99 -16.63 15.38
N VAL A 210 35.60 -17.21 14.24
CA VAL A 210 35.04 -16.50 13.09
C VAL A 210 33.52 -16.46 13.21
N ARG A 211 32.95 -15.27 13.12
CA ARG A 211 31.52 -14.98 13.00
C ARG A 211 31.14 -15.03 11.51
N LEU A 212 30.15 -15.84 11.18
CA LEU A 212 29.68 -16.07 9.83
C LEU A 212 28.28 -15.47 9.63
N PRO A 213 27.87 -15.23 8.37
CA PRO A 213 26.49 -14.88 8.05
C PRO A 213 25.48 -15.84 8.68
N GLY A 214 24.32 -15.32 9.10
CA GLY A 214 23.32 -16.10 9.84
C GLY A 214 23.65 -16.29 11.34
N GLY A 215 24.60 -15.51 11.88
CA GLY A 215 24.94 -15.48 13.30
C GLY A 215 25.71 -16.71 13.80
N LYS A 216 26.28 -17.50 12.88
CA LYS A 216 27.00 -18.74 13.19
C LYS A 216 28.47 -18.46 13.54
N HIS A 217 29.11 -19.41 14.22
CA HIS A 217 30.49 -19.31 14.64
C HIS A 217 31.31 -20.51 14.16
N VAL A 218 32.49 -20.29 13.58
CA VAL A 218 33.49 -21.33 13.31
C VAL A 218 34.69 -21.12 14.20
N VAL A 219 35.13 -22.20 14.84
CA VAL A 219 36.28 -22.20 15.74
C VAL A 219 37.51 -22.69 14.98
N ILE A 220 38.61 -21.94 15.07
CA ILE A 220 39.87 -22.25 14.41
C ILE A 220 40.99 -22.25 15.47
N ASP A 221 41.82 -23.29 15.45
CA ASP A 221 42.96 -23.48 16.35
C ASP A 221 44.22 -23.73 15.50
N ALA A 222 45.23 -22.88 15.66
CA ALA A 222 46.49 -22.94 14.94
C ALA A 222 47.43 -23.96 15.61
N LYS A 223 47.89 -24.92 14.81
CA LYS A 223 48.84 -25.94 15.25
C LYS A 223 50.05 -25.95 14.34
N VAL A 224 51.22 -25.86 14.95
CA VAL A 224 52.49 -25.66 14.25
C VAL A 224 53.51 -26.75 14.61
N PRO A 225 53.24 -28.03 14.29
CA PRO A 225 54.18 -29.13 14.53
C PRO A 225 55.30 -29.10 13.48
N LEU A 226 56.27 -28.22 13.62
CA LEU A 226 57.34 -28.07 12.62
C LEU A 226 58.66 -28.74 13.01
N ASP A 227 58.81 -29.24 14.22
CA ASP A 227 60.12 -29.68 14.72
C ASP A 227 60.68 -30.87 13.93
N ALA A 228 59.87 -31.92 13.76
CA ALA A 228 60.28 -33.11 13.00
C ALA A 228 60.47 -32.79 11.51
N TYR A 229 59.60 -31.95 10.93
CA TYR A 229 59.75 -31.52 9.55
C TYR A 229 61.04 -30.72 9.31
N LEU A 230 61.35 -29.75 10.18
CA LEU A 230 62.57 -28.95 10.07
C LEU A 230 63.83 -29.82 10.21
N LYS A 231 63.82 -30.79 11.14
CA LYS A 231 64.91 -31.77 11.26
C LYS A 231 65.04 -32.65 10.03
N ALA A 232 63.93 -33.01 9.38
CA ALA A 232 63.97 -33.80 8.15
C ALA A 232 64.66 -33.06 7.00
N LEU A 233 64.51 -31.73 6.91
CA LEU A 233 65.21 -30.90 5.91
C LEU A 233 66.73 -30.89 6.11
N GLU A 234 67.20 -31.08 7.33
CA GLU A 234 68.62 -31.10 7.71
C GLU A 234 69.16 -32.54 7.86
N ALA A 235 68.36 -33.55 7.49
CA ALA A 235 68.74 -34.95 7.67
C ALA A 235 69.94 -35.32 6.78
N PRO A 236 70.92 -36.08 7.31
CA PRO A 236 72.14 -36.42 6.58
C PRO A 236 71.91 -37.46 5.48
N ASP A 237 70.84 -38.25 5.58
CA ASP A 237 70.51 -39.32 4.64
C ASP A 237 68.98 -39.49 4.50
N GLU A 238 68.58 -40.19 3.44
CA GLU A 238 67.18 -40.38 3.07
C GLU A 238 66.40 -41.22 4.10
N THR A 239 67.05 -42.18 4.75
CA THR A 239 66.41 -43.02 5.79
C THR A 239 66.08 -42.21 7.05
N ALA A 240 66.99 -41.35 7.49
CA ALA A 240 66.76 -40.41 8.59
C ALA A 240 65.66 -39.41 8.21
N ARG A 241 65.67 -38.90 6.97
CA ARG A 241 64.64 -37.99 6.45
C ARG A 241 63.25 -38.61 6.52
N GLN A 242 63.07 -39.83 6.02
CA GLN A 242 61.77 -40.53 6.03
C GLN A 242 61.27 -40.78 7.46
N THR A 243 62.16 -41.18 8.37
CA THR A 243 61.80 -41.39 9.79
C THR A 243 61.27 -40.10 10.43
N LEU A 244 61.91 -38.96 10.16
CA LEU A 244 61.50 -37.67 10.68
C LEU A 244 60.20 -37.15 10.04
N LEU A 245 59.97 -37.42 8.75
CA LEU A 245 58.69 -37.10 8.09
C LEU A 245 57.54 -37.95 8.64
N ALA A 246 57.77 -39.23 8.91
CA ALA A 246 56.77 -40.08 9.56
C ALA A 246 56.43 -39.56 10.97
N ASP A 247 57.44 -39.09 11.72
CA ASP A 247 57.22 -38.45 13.01
C ASP A 247 56.42 -37.14 12.90
N HIS A 248 56.67 -36.34 11.86
CA HIS A 248 55.87 -35.14 11.56
C HIS A 248 54.40 -35.46 11.36
N ALA A 249 54.07 -36.45 10.53
CA ALA A 249 52.68 -36.89 10.31
C ALA A 249 52.03 -37.39 11.61
N ARG A 250 52.77 -38.15 12.43
CA ARG A 250 52.31 -38.60 13.75
C ARG A 250 51.99 -37.42 14.67
N GLN A 251 52.82 -36.37 14.69
CA GLN A 251 52.55 -35.17 15.49
C GLN A 251 51.28 -34.43 15.04
N VAL A 252 51.04 -34.33 13.72
CA VAL A 252 49.80 -33.77 13.17
C VAL A 252 48.57 -34.58 13.63
N ARG A 253 48.66 -35.91 13.57
CA ARG A 253 47.58 -36.82 14.04
C ARG A 253 47.28 -36.68 15.53
N VAL A 254 48.30 -36.50 16.36
CA VAL A 254 48.14 -36.25 17.79
C VAL A 254 47.40 -34.94 18.01
N HIS A 255 47.75 -33.87 17.30
CA HIS A 255 47.06 -32.59 17.41
C HIS A 255 45.59 -32.64 16.96
N LEU A 256 45.26 -33.41 15.91
CA LEU A 256 43.86 -33.68 15.55
C LEU A 256 43.10 -34.33 16.72
N THR A 257 43.76 -35.25 17.41
CA THR A 257 43.17 -35.96 18.57
C THR A 257 42.96 -35.04 19.77
N ASP A 258 43.98 -34.27 20.11
CA ASP A 258 43.92 -33.33 21.22
C ASP A 258 42.85 -32.27 20.99
N LEU A 259 42.73 -31.77 19.75
CA LEU A 259 41.76 -30.74 19.39
C LEU A 259 40.32 -31.27 19.45
N ALA A 260 40.08 -32.49 18.96
CA ALA A 260 38.77 -33.14 19.07
C ALA A 260 38.32 -33.26 20.54
N GLY A 261 39.25 -33.61 21.44
CA GLY A 261 38.99 -33.73 22.88
C GLY A 261 38.67 -32.41 23.59
N LYS A 262 38.91 -31.25 22.96
CA LYS A 262 38.55 -29.93 23.54
C LYS A 262 37.06 -29.60 23.41
N GLY A 263 36.33 -30.24 22.49
CA GLY A 263 34.87 -30.12 22.39
C GLY A 263 34.33 -28.71 22.10
N TYR A 264 35.07 -27.84 21.39
CA TYR A 264 34.67 -26.44 21.18
C TYR A 264 33.27 -26.27 20.58
N ALA A 265 32.87 -27.15 19.65
CA ALA A 265 31.56 -27.10 19.00
C ALA A 265 30.37 -27.20 19.99
N ALA A 266 30.55 -27.86 21.15
CA ALA A 266 29.51 -27.94 22.17
C ALA A 266 29.33 -26.63 22.96
N HIS A 267 30.36 -25.77 23.01
CA HIS A 267 30.40 -24.59 23.87
C HIS A 267 30.25 -23.27 23.11
N VAL A 268 30.41 -23.28 21.78
CA VAL A 268 30.27 -22.09 20.94
C VAL A 268 29.00 -22.23 20.11
N GLN A 269 27.86 -21.81 20.64
CA GLN A 269 26.59 -21.86 19.92
C GLN A 269 26.20 -20.46 19.40
N PRO A 270 25.65 -20.35 18.18
CA PRO A 270 25.41 -21.44 17.23
C PRO A 270 26.65 -21.70 16.33
N SER A 271 27.25 -22.89 16.36
CA SER A 271 28.36 -23.27 15.47
C SER A 271 28.00 -24.44 14.55
N PRO A 272 28.72 -24.65 13.44
CA PRO A 272 28.77 -25.94 12.79
C PRO A 272 29.32 -27.01 13.75
N ASP A 273 28.99 -28.25 13.43
CA ASP A 273 29.37 -29.43 14.19
C ASP A 273 30.85 -29.82 13.98
N PHE A 274 31.74 -28.88 13.60
CA PHE A 274 33.15 -29.15 13.37
C PHE A 274 34.06 -28.00 13.86
N VAL A 275 35.34 -28.30 14.04
CA VAL A 275 36.41 -27.35 14.35
C VAL A 275 37.47 -27.41 13.27
N VAL A 276 38.14 -26.29 12.98
CA VAL A 276 39.22 -26.25 11.99
C VAL A 276 40.58 -26.27 12.69
N MET A 277 41.43 -27.22 12.32
CA MET A 277 42.84 -27.23 12.73
C MET A 277 43.68 -26.56 11.64
N PHE A 278 44.23 -25.39 11.93
CA PHE A 278 45.03 -24.65 10.97
C PHE A 278 46.51 -25.04 11.02
N LEU A 279 47.06 -25.44 9.88
CA LEU A 279 48.48 -25.71 9.67
C LEU A 279 49.08 -24.56 8.84
N PRO A 280 50.04 -23.77 9.36
CA PRO A 280 50.48 -22.52 8.74
C PRO A 280 51.45 -22.73 7.56
N GLY A 281 51.13 -23.61 6.62
CA GLY A 281 51.89 -23.76 5.38
C GLY A 281 51.50 -25.01 4.61
N GLU A 282 51.35 -24.85 3.29
CA GLU A 282 50.99 -25.96 2.39
C GLU A 282 52.00 -27.09 2.47
N MET A 283 53.30 -26.77 2.44
CA MET A 283 54.39 -27.76 2.41
C MET A 283 54.36 -28.69 3.63
N PHE A 284 54.00 -28.17 4.80
CA PHE A 284 53.93 -28.96 6.02
C PHE A 284 52.74 -29.90 6.02
N PHE A 285 51.61 -29.45 5.47
CA PHE A 285 50.42 -30.26 5.36
C PHE A 285 50.61 -31.36 4.31
N SER A 286 51.14 -31.02 3.12
CA SER A 286 51.47 -31.98 2.07
C SER A 286 52.46 -33.04 2.54
N ALA A 287 53.55 -32.64 3.22
CA ALA A 287 54.53 -33.58 3.74
C ALA A 287 53.97 -34.54 4.80
N ALA A 288 52.99 -34.10 5.59
CA ALA A 288 52.28 -34.99 6.51
C ALA A 288 51.39 -36.00 5.77
N LEU A 289 50.66 -35.54 4.75
CA LEU A 289 49.77 -36.39 3.94
C LEU A 289 50.52 -37.43 3.10
N GLU A 290 51.73 -37.11 2.64
CA GLU A 290 52.59 -38.08 1.93
C GLU A 290 52.95 -39.28 2.81
N GLN A 291 53.07 -39.08 4.13
CA GLN A 291 53.41 -40.14 5.08
C GLN A 291 52.18 -40.81 5.69
N ASP A 292 51.09 -40.07 5.83
CA ASP A 292 49.81 -40.56 6.34
C ASP A 292 48.65 -40.00 5.50
N PRO A 293 48.31 -40.66 4.37
CA PRO A 293 47.25 -40.21 3.47
C PRO A 293 45.87 -40.18 4.13
N ALA A 294 45.68 -40.94 5.21
CA ALA A 294 44.41 -41.04 5.93
C ALA A 294 44.19 -39.89 6.93
N LEU A 295 45.10 -38.92 7.07
CA LEU A 295 44.96 -37.82 8.06
C LEU A 295 43.68 -37.00 7.88
N ILE A 296 43.27 -36.75 6.63
CA ILE A 296 42.05 -36.00 6.33
C ILE A 296 40.83 -36.79 6.82
N GLU A 297 40.70 -38.04 6.39
CA GLU A 297 39.60 -38.93 6.78
C GLU A 297 39.56 -39.16 8.30
N PHE A 298 40.74 -39.31 8.91
CA PHE A 298 40.90 -39.46 10.35
C PHE A 298 40.37 -38.24 11.10
N GLY A 299 40.69 -37.03 10.67
CA GLY A 299 40.22 -35.80 11.32
C GLY A 299 38.72 -35.56 11.12
N VAL A 300 38.24 -35.72 9.88
CA VAL A 300 36.85 -35.44 9.47
C VAL A 300 35.86 -36.48 9.97
N GLY A 301 36.33 -37.67 10.34
CA GLY A 301 35.50 -38.76 10.87
C GLY A 301 34.49 -38.31 11.94
N LEU A 302 33.32 -38.96 11.95
CA LEU A 302 32.15 -38.62 12.77
C LEU A 302 32.45 -38.40 14.26
N ASP A 303 33.45 -39.10 14.79
CA ASP A 303 33.82 -39.07 16.21
C ASP A 303 34.68 -37.86 16.59
N ARG A 304 35.37 -37.23 15.62
CA ARG A 304 36.35 -36.15 15.89
C ARG A 304 35.90 -34.81 15.34
N ARG A 305 35.36 -34.79 14.12
CA ARG A 305 34.85 -33.60 13.45
C ARG A 305 35.85 -32.43 13.45
N VAL A 306 37.12 -32.74 13.20
CA VAL A 306 38.21 -31.75 13.07
C VAL A 306 38.67 -31.71 11.62
N ILE A 307 38.52 -30.58 10.97
CA ILE A 307 38.94 -30.38 9.58
C ILE A 307 40.37 -29.81 9.59
N PRO A 308 41.39 -30.56 9.15
CA PRO A 308 42.71 -29.98 8.92
C PRO A 308 42.66 -29.03 7.72
N ALA A 309 43.19 -27.82 7.89
CA ALA A 309 43.25 -26.81 6.84
C ALA A 309 44.61 -26.12 6.77
N SER A 310 45.16 -26.07 5.57
CA SER A 310 46.25 -25.18 5.16
C SER A 310 45.73 -23.77 4.82
N PRO A 311 46.59 -22.77 4.54
CA PRO A 311 46.16 -21.42 4.15
C PRO A 311 45.13 -21.39 3.02
N THR A 312 45.37 -22.15 1.94
CA THR A 312 44.50 -22.14 0.76
C THR A 312 43.16 -22.80 1.06
N THR A 313 43.20 -23.94 1.76
CA THR A 313 41.97 -24.67 2.11
C THR A 313 41.16 -23.92 3.16
N LEU A 314 41.79 -23.18 4.08
CA LEU A 314 41.07 -22.32 5.02
C LEU A 314 40.37 -21.16 4.30
N ILE A 315 41.03 -20.48 3.36
CA ILE A 315 40.39 -19.43 2.56
C ILE A 315 39.19 -20.00 1.80
N ALA A 316 39.37 -21.15 1.14
CA ALA A 316 38.31 -21.82 0.41
C ALA A 316 37.14 -22.21 1.31
N LEU A 317 37.43 -22.80 2.48
CA LEU A 317 36.42 -23.20 3.47
C LEU A 317 35.64 -21.99 3.97
N LEU A 318 36.32 -20.93 4.40
CA LEU A 318 35.68 -19.73 4.92
C LEU A 318 34.82 -19.03 3.86
N ARG A 319 35.28 -18.98 2.60
CA ARG A 319 34.49 -18.43 1.48
C ARG A 319 33.31 -19.32 1.11
N ALA A 320 33.48 -20.64 1.07
CA ALA A 320 32.42 -21.60 0.79
C ALA A 320 31.34 -21.55 1.89
N VAL A 321 31.75 -21.45 3.15
CA VAL A 321 30.84 -21.32 4.29
C VAL A 321 30.15 -19.95 4.30
N ALA A 322 30.85 -18.87 3.95
CA ALA A 322 30.19 -17.57 3.78
C ALA A 322 29.13 -17.61 2.67
N TYR A 323 29.43 -18.27 1.54
CA TYR A 323 28.53 -18.37 0.38
C TYR A 323 27.33 -19.30 0.62
N GLY A 324 27.56 -20.53 1.11
CA GLY A 324 26.49 -21.50 1.35
C GLY A 324 25.44 -21.01 2.35
N TRP A 325 25.85 -20.20 3.32
CA TRP A 325 24.95 -19.68 4.35
C TRP A 325 24.24 -18.38 3.91
N GLN A 326 24.82 -17.63 2.98
CA GLN A 326 24.10 -16.57 2.27
C GLN A 326 22.91 -17.13 1.49
N GLN A 327 23.08 -18.31 0.86
CA GLN A 327 21.99 -18.99 0.15
C GLN A 327 20.84 -19.38 1.10
N GLN A 328 21.14 -19.92 2.28
CA GLN A 328 20.12 -20.26 3.28
C GLN A 328 19.36 -19.02 3.79
N ALA A 329 20.07 -17.90 4.01
CA ALA A 329 19.42 -16.64 4.37
C ALA A 329 18.50 -16.12 3.25
N MET A 330 18.86 -16.32 1.97
CA MET A 330 18.00 -16.00 0.84
C MET A 330 16.73 -16.88 0.80
N GLU A 331 16.84 -18.17 1.12
CA GLU A 331 15.68 -19.06 1.23
C GLU A 331 14.72 -18.65 2.36
N GLU A 332 15.24 -18.29 3.54
CA GLU A 332 14.42 -17.78 4.64
C GLU A 332 13.72 -16.47 4.28
N ASN A 333 14.41 -15.58 3.57
CA ASN A 333 13.81 -14.34 3.08
C ASN A 333 12.78 -14.60 1.98
N ALA A 334 13.01 -15.54 1.07
CA ALA A 334 12.03 -15.95 0.06
C ALA A 334 10.74 -16.48 0.71
N ARG A 335 10.85 -17.24 1.81
CA ARG A 335 9.67 -17.67 2.60
C ARG A 335 8.92 -16.48 3.19
N LYS A 336 9.61 -15.52 3.82
CA LYS A 336 8.98 -14.30 4.35
C LYS A 336 8.28 -13.49 3.25
N ILE A 337 8.90 -13.37 2.08
CA ILE A 337 8.30 -12.70 0.92
C ILE A 337 7.04 -13.44 0.45
N SER A 338 7.07 -14.78 0.41
CA SER A 338 5.91 -15.59 0.07
C SER A 338 4.75 -15.38 1.06
N ASP A 339 5.03 -15.41 2.36
CA ASP A 339 4.03 -15.17 3.40
C ASP A 339 3.43 -13.76 3.30
N LEU A 340 4.27 -12.74 3.06
CA LEU A 340 3.83 -11.36 2.86
C LEU A 340 2.97 -11.22 1.59
N GLY A 341 3.37 -11.89 0.50
CA GLY A 341 2.61 -11.95 -0.75
C GLY A 341 1.22 -12.58 -0.55
N ARG A 342 1.14 -13.64 0.26
CA ARG A 342 -0.14 -14.27 0.63
C ARG A 342 -1.05 -13.31 1.41
N SER A 343 -0.48 -12.59 2.38
CA SER A 343 -1.22 -11.57 3.14
C SER A 343 -1.73 -10.43 2.25
N LEU A 344 -0.95 -10.02 1.25
CA LEU A 344 -1.36 -8.99 0.29
C LEU A 344 -2.51 -9.49 -0.59
N TYR A 345 -2.43 -10.72 -1.08
CA TYR A 345 -3.50 -11.35 -1.87
C TYR A 345 -4.81 -11.42 -1.08
N ASP A 346 -4.77 -11.87 0.17
CA ASP A 346 -5.95 -11.92 1.03
C ASP A 346 -6.55 -10.53 1.27
N SER A 347 -5.70 -9.51 1.43
CA SER A 347 -6.15 -8.11 1.57
C SER A 347 -6.84 -7.60 0.30
N LEU A 348 -6.29 -7.89 -0.87
CA LEU A 348 -6.88 -7.54 -2.17
C LEU A 348 -8.25 -8.23 -2.38
N ARG A 349 -8.36 -9.49 -1.98
CA ARG A 349 -9.62 -10.25 -2.02
C ARG A 349 -10.70 -9.61 -1.14
N VAL A 350 -10.36 -9.23 0.09
CA VAL A 350 -11.29 -8.55 1.00
C VAL A 350 -11.71 -7.18 0.43
N LEU A 351 -10.75 -6.41 -0.07
CA LEU A 351 -11.01 -5.11 -0.68
C LEU A 351 -11.93 -5.23 -1.90
N GLY A 352 -11.72 -6.24 -2.75
CA GLY A 352 -12.59 -6.56 -3.88
C GLY A 352 -14.06 -6.75 -3.47
N GLY A 353 -14.31 -7.51 -2.39
CA GLY A 353 -15.66 -7.70 -1.84
C GLY A 353 -16.31 -6.40 -1.33
N HIS A 354 -15.53 -5.49 -0.72
CA HIS A 354 -16.03 -4.17 -0.32
C HIS A 354 -16.44 -3.32 -1.53
N PHE A 355 -15.62 -3.33 -2.59
CA PHE A 355 -15.93 -2.60 -3.83
C PHE A 355 -17.14 -3.17 -4.57
N GLU A 356 -17.32 -4.49 -4.57
CA GLU A 356 -18.52 -5.14 -5.10
C GLU A 356 -19.78 -4.68 -4.34
N SER A 357 -19.75 -4.73 -3.01
CA SER A 357 -20.86 -4.26 -2.16
C SER A 357 -21.18 -2.78 -2.39
N LEU A 358 -20.15 -1.94 -2.48
CA LEU A 358 -20.29 -0.52 -2.78
C LEU A 358 -20.92 -0.29 -4.16
N GLY A 359 -20.48 -1.02 -5.18
CA GLY A 359 -21.06 -0.99 -6.52
C GLY A 359 -22.55 -1.35 -6.52
N ALA A 360 -22.94 -2.39 -5.78
CA ALA A 360 -24.33 -2.79 -5.63
C ALA A 360 -25.21 -1.71 -4.97
N ARG A 361 -24.70 -1.06 -3.91
CA ARG A 361 -25.42 0.04 -3.22
C ARG A 361 -25.56 1.28 -4.09
N LEU A 362 -24.53 1.64 -4.86
CA LEU A 362 -24.59 2.74 -5.82
C LEU A 362 -25.61 2.46 -6.93
N LYS A 363 -25.64 1.23 -7.45
CA LYS A 363 -26.65 0.80 -8.42
C LYS A 363 -28.07 0.95 -7.85
N SER A 364 -28.31 0.44 -6.64
CA SER A 364 -29.62 0.56 -5.99
C SER A 364 -30.03 2.02 -5.75
N SER A 365 -29.08 2.89 -5.40
CA SER A 365 -29.35 4.32 -5.21
C SER A 365 -29.72 5.00 -6.52
N LEU A 366 -29.03 4.64 -7.62
CA LEU A 366 -29.34 5.14 -8.96
C LEU A 366 -30.71 4.66 -9.44
N ASP A 367 -31.06 3.40 -9.18
CA ASP A 367 -32.38 2.85 -9.51
C ASP A 367 -33.50 3.59 -8.78
N ALA A 368 -33.32 3.89 -7.47
CA ALA A 368 -34.28 4.66 -6.70
C ALA A 368 -34.43 6.11 -7.21
N TYR A 369 -33.33 6.75 -7.58
CA TYR A 369 -33.34 8.08 -8.21
C TYR A 369 -34.13 8.06 -9.52
N ASN A 370 -33.86 7.09 -10.40
CA ASN A 370 -34.56 6.95 -11.68
C ASN A 370 -36.06 6.75 -11.51
N GLN A 371 -36.49 5.98 -10.50
CA GLN A 371 -37.91 5.81 -10.17
C GLN A 371 -38.55 7.12 -9.68
N ALA A 372 -37.85 7.90 -8.84
CA ALA A 372 -38.33 9.18 -8.35
C ALA A 372 -38.50 10.20 -9.48
N VAL A 373 -37.53 10.28 -10.39
CA VAL A 373 -37.61 11.11 -11.62
C VAL A 373 -38.77 10.67 -12.50
N GLY A 374 -38.90 9.36 -12.77
CA GLY A 374 -40.01 8.83 -13.56
C GLY A 374 -41.39 9.14 -12.96
N SER A 375 -41.53 9.11 -11.62
CA SER A 375 -42.77 9.49 -10.93
C SER A 375 -43.05 11.00 -11.03
N LEU A 376 -42.01 11.83 -10.89
CA LEU A 376 -42.10 13.28 -11.06
C LEU A 376 -42.57 13.63 -12.47
N GLU A 377 -41.95 13.06 -13.51
CA GLU A 377 -42.30 13.31 -14.91
C GLU A 377 -43.69 12.76 -15.27
N GLY A 378 -43.96 11.51 -14.90
CA GLY A 378 -45.16 10.78 -15.30
C GLY A 378 -46.42 11.20 -14.56
N ASN A 379 -46.34 11.48 -13.25
CA ASN A 379 -47.52 11.75 -12.43
C ASN A 379 -47.68 13.22 -12.05
N VAL A 380 -46.59 13.90 -11.70
CA VAL A 380 -46.67 15.26 -11.13
C VAL A 380 -46.66 16.30 -12.25
N LEU A 381 -45.65 16.25 -13.14
CA LEU A 381 -45.52 17.21 -14.23
C LEU A 381 -46.59 17.02 -15.31
N SER A 382 -47.14 15.82 -15.48
CA SER A 382 -48.28 15.60 -16.38
C SER A 382 -49.59 16.19 -15.82
N LYS A 383 -49.84 16.06 -14.50
CA LYS A 383 -50.99 16.68 -13.82
C LYS A 383 -50.86 18.20 -13.78
N ALA A 384 -49.65 18.73 -13.53
CA ALA A 384 -49.38 20.16 -13.57
C ALA A 384 -49.64 20.76 -14.97
N ARG A 385 -49.25 20.05 -16.05
CA ARG A 385 -49.57 20.44 -17.43
C ARG A 385 -51.08 20.45 -17.70
N LYS A 386 -51.81 19.39 -17.31
CA LYS A 386 -53.29 19.35 -17.43
C LYS A 386 -53.98 20.46 -16.65
N PHE A 387 -53.44 20.90 -15.52
CA PHE A 387 -53.96 22.03 -14.74
C PHE A 387 -53.73 23.39 -15.43
N LYS A 388 -52.57 23.56 -16.10
CA LYS A 388 -52.28 24.75 -16.94
C LYS A 388 -53.26 24.83 -18.11
N ASP A 389 -53.58 23.70 -18.74
CA ASP A 389 -54.52 23.63 -19.89
C ASP A 389 -55.97 23.96 -19.50
N LEU A 390 -56.34 23.81 -18.22
CA LEU A 390 -57.68 24.11 -17.69
C LEU A 390 -57.88 25.59 -17.27
N GLN A 391 -56.94 26.49 -17.61
CA GLN A 391 -56.99 27.94 -17.34
C GLN A 391 -57.19 28.35 -15.86
N ALA A 392 -56.83 27.49 -14.90
CA ALA A 392 -57.03 27.78 -13.48
C ALA A 392 -55.91 28.63 -12.83
N ILE A 393 -54.80 28.93 -13.53
CA ILE A 393 -53.65 29.62 -12.94
C ILE A 393 -53.04 30.61 -13.96
N ASN A 394 -53.24 31.91 -13.72
CA ASN A 394 -52.54 32.99 -14.43
C ASN A 394 -51.22 33.29 -13.69
N GLY A 395 -50.19 32.49 -13.96
CA GLY A 395 -48.84 32.67 -13.41
C GLY A 395 -47.80 32.25 -14.43
N SER A 396 -47.06 33.23 -14.95
CA SER A 396 -46.04 33.09 -15.97
C SER A 396 -44.68 32.73 -15.36
N GLU A 397 -44.39 31.44 -15.24
CA GLU A 397 -43.02 30.90 -15.22
C GLU A 397 -43.06 29.40 -15.56
N ASP A 398 -42.31 28.96 -16.58
CA ASP A 398 -42.26 27.56 -17.00
C ASP A 398 -41.35 26.73 -16.06
N ILE A 399 -41.74 25.48 -15.82
CA ILE A 399 -40.97 24.54 -14.99
C ILE A 399 -39.63 24.26 -15.69
N LYS A 400 -38.51 24.53 -15.01
CA LYS A 400 -37.16 24.30 -15.54
C LYS A 400 -36.91 22.82 -15.85
N ALA A 401 -36.29 22.56 -17.01
CA ALA A 401 -35.84 21.22 -17.39
C ALA A 401 -34.69 20.76 -16.48
N ILE A 402 -34.79 19.54 -15.96
CA ILE A 402 -33.73 18.88 -15.21
C ILE A 402 -32.93 18.04 -16.21
N GLU A 403 -31.59 18.12 -16.17
CA GLU A 403 -30.74 17.30 -17.04
C GLU A 403 -30.72 15.82 -16.58
N PRO A 404 -30.81 14.84 -17.51
CA PRO A 404 -30.72 13.42 -17.17
C PRO A 404 -29.35 13.04 -16.59
N VAL A 405 -29.33 12.13 -15.62
CA VAL A 405 -28.09 11.54 -15.08
C VAL A 405 -27.86 10.18 -15.75
N ASP A 406 -27.21 10.16 -16.92
CA ASP A 406 -26.92 8.94 -17.69
C ASP A 406 -25.59 8.24 -17.29
N ARG A 407 -25.26 8.18 -15.99
CA ARG A 407 -24.02 7.53 -15.53
C ARG A 407 -24.28 6.22 -14.79
N VAL A 408 -24.03 5.11 -15.46
CA VAL A 408 -24.00 3.76 -14.85
C VAL A 408 -22.65 3.57 -14.13
N PRO A 409 -22.63 3.02 -12.89
CA PRO A 409 -21.38 2.67 -12.21
C PRO A 409 -20.54 1.70 -13.05
N ARG A 410 -19.26 2.04 -13.24
CA ARG A 410 -18.32 1.19 -13.99
C ARG A 410 -18.10 -0.13 -13.22
N LEU A 411 -18.30 -1.26 -13.90
CA LEU A 411 -18.07 -2.60 -13.34
C LEU A 411 -16.57 -2.86 -13.17
N LEU A 412 -16.19 -3.56 -12.09
CA LEU A 412 -14.83 -4.04 -11.88
C LEU A 412 -14.55 -5.23 -12.81
N ASN A 413 -13.61 -5.04 -13.73
CA ASN A 413 -13.24 -6.03 -14.73
C ASN A 413 -11.80 -6.55 -14.56
N ALA A 414 -11.10 -6.17 -13.48
CA ALA A 414 -9.73 -6.59 -13.23
C ALA A 414 -9.69 -8.13 -13.00
N PRO A 415 -8.91 -8.91 -13.79
CA PRO A 415 -8.87 -10.38 -13.70
C PRO A 415 -8.53 -10.90 -12.29
N GLU A 416 -7.69 -10.17 -11.57
CA GLU A 416 -7.27 -10.46 -10.19
C GLU A 416 -8.43 -10.39 -9.18
N LEU A 417 -9.51 -9.68 -9.54
CA LEU A 417 -10.69 -9.44 -8.70
C LEU A 417 -11.95 -10.14 -9.23
N THR A 418 -11.91 -10.74 -10.41
CA THR A 418 -13.05 -11.41 -11.07
C THR A 418 -12.83 -12.91 -11.29
N GLY A 419 -11.78 -13.49 -10.69
CA GLY A 419 -11.61 -14.94 -10.55
C GLY A 419 -10.76 -15.62 -11.63
N GLY A 420 -9.90 -14.89 -12.35
CA GLY A 420 -8.99 -15.48 -13.35
C GLY A 420 -7.60 -14.88 -13.29
N LEU A 421 -6.62 -15.61 -12.75
CA LEU A 421 -5.22 -15.24 -12.86
C LEU A 421 -4.59 -15.85 -14.13
N PRO A 422 -3.87 -15.06 -14.95
CA PRO A 422 -3.00 -15.56 -15.99
C PRO A 422 -1.64 -15.89 -15.36
N PHE A 423 -1.59 -16.90 -14.50
CA PHE A 423 -0.32 -17.52 -14.10
C PHE A 423 -0.34 -18.97 -14.58
N ARG A 424 -0.26 -19.14 -15.90
CA ARG A 424 0.28 -20.38 -16.45
C ARG A 424 1.78 -20.32 -16.21
N ALA A 425 2.26 -21.14 -15.28
CA ALA A 425 3.65 -21.55 -15.24
C ALA A 425 3.95 -22.33 -16.53
N SER A 426 4.52 -21.64 -17.52
CA SER A 426 5.22 -22.20 -18.67
C SER A 426 6.24 -21.13 -19.03
N SER A 427 7.55 -21.32 -18.93
CA SER A 427 8.33 -22.48 -19.37
C SER A 427 9.75 -22.42 -18.80
N VAL A 428 10.16 -23.45 -18.07
CA VAL A 428 11.57 -23.91 -18.00
C VAL A 428 11.49 -25.43 -18.07
N GLU A 429 11.43 -25.96 -19.29
CA GLU A 429 11.79 -27.33 -19.68
C GLU A 429 11.21 -27.56 -21.09
N ASP A 430 11.93 -27.05 -22.08
CA ASP A 430 11.94 -27.57 -23.45
C ASP A 430 13.27 -27.15 -24.08
N VAL A 431 14.36 -27.67 -23.49
CA VAL A 431 15.62 -27.87 -24.19
C VAL A 431 16.15 -29.24 -23.77
N ASP A 432 16.28 -30.10 -24.78
CA ASP A 432 16.96 -31.41 -24.84
C ASP A 432 16.25 -32.69 -24.37
N THR A 433 15.47 -33.23 -25.32
CA THR A 433 15.77 -34.46 -26.08
C THR A 433 16.25 -35.74 -25.37
N ALA A 434 15.73 -36.86 -25.89
CA ALA A 434 16.20 -38.25 -25.75
C ALA A 434 15.63 -39.09 -24.59
N VAL A 435 14.36 -39.47 -24.70
CA VAL A 435 14.00 -40.90 -24.58
C VAL A 435 13.11 -41.25 -25.78
N GLU A 436 13.80 -41.60 -26.85
CA GLU A 436 13.29 -42.36 -27.98
C GLU A 436 12.83 -43.75 -27.51
N THR A 437 11.90 -44.35 -28.27
CA THR A 437 11.39 -45.73 -28.21
C THR A 437 10.21 -45.99 -27.25
N VAL A 438 9.00 -46.08 -27.82
CA VAL A 438 8.10 -47.25 -27.72
C VAL A 438 6.79 -47.11 -28.51
N GLU A 439 6.39 -45.95 -29.05
CA GLU A 439 5.06 -45.80 -29.68
C GLU A 439 5.03 -45.42 -31.18
N GLU A 440 5.95 -45.95 -31.99
CA GLU A 440 5.74 -46.02 -33.46
C GLU A 440 6.06 -47.42 -34.02
N VAL A 441 5.42 -48.43 -33.42
CA VAL A 441 5.03 -49.65 -34.13
C VAL A 441 3.52 -49.79 -33.99
N GLY A 442 2.78 -49.09 -34.85
CA GLY A 442 1.36 -49.33 -34.98
C GLY A 442 0.52 -48.12 -35.37
N ARG A 443 0.64 -47.63 -36.61
CA ARG A 443 -0.46 -47.56 -37.59
C ARG A 443 -0.16 -46.56 -38.72
N VAL A 444 -0.09 -47.15 -39.92
CA VAL A 444 -0.38 -46.60 -41.26
C VAL A 444 0.67 -45.68 -41.86
#